data_AF-A0A1V5AV12-F1
#
_entry.id   AF-A0A1V5AV12-F1
#
_cell.length_a   1.000
_cell.length_b   1.000
_cell.length_c   1.000
_cell.angle_alpha   90.00
_cell.angle_beta   90.00
_cell.angle_gamma   90.00
#
_symmetry.space_group_name_H-M   'P 1'
#
loop_
_entity.id
_entity.type
_entity.pdbx_description
1 polymer ?
#
loop_
_entity_poly.entity_id
_entity_poly.type
_entity_poly.pdbx_seq_one_letter_code
_entity_poly.pdbx_strand_id
1 'polypeptide(L)'
;MALDAVVESILATSKDKVAQISAEADQEAGRILNEARERAAETKSRKESEVGHATEAIERREISSANLEVKRAELNVHKDLLEQARVKLLEKIKNLPKKENEALLKKLLEPYDLKDMKVYSNKRDETFVSSLAPNYGGNLDIIGGVVVESKDGALRYDLTYETLAREVFNNHMKEVSKVLFG
;
A
#
# COMPACT_ATOMS: atom_id res chain seq x y z
N MET A 1 -25.05 76.39 65.84
CA MET A 1 -23.85 75.93 66.57
C MET A 1 -23.89 74.44 66.87
N ALA A 2 -24.81 73.94 67.71
CA ALA A 2 -24.90 72.48 67.96
C ALA A 2 -25.44 71.68 66.74
N LEU A 3 -26.40 72.24 65.99
CA LEU A 3 -26.96 71.59 64.80
C LEU A 3 -25.95 71.52 63.63
N ASP A 4 -25.18 72.59 63.42
CA ASP A 4 -24.19 72.68 62.34
C ASP A 4 -23.07 71.64 62.51
N ALA A 5 -22.60 71.43 63.75
CA ALA A 5 -21.62 70.40 64.08
C ALA A 5 -22.14 68.96 63.85
N VAL A 6 -23.45 68.73 64.03
CA VAL A 6 -24.09 67.44 63.74
C VAL A 6 -24.22 67.22 62.22
N VAL A 7 -24.55 68.26 61.46
CA VAL A 7 -24.61 68.18 59.99
C VAL A 7 -23.21 67.91 59.40
N GLU A 8 -22.19 68.56 59.95
CA GLU A 8 -20.81 68.42 59.52
C GLU A 8 -20.25 67.01 59.83
N SER A 9 -20.58 66.45 60.99
CA SER A 9 -20.20 65.07 61.35
C SER A 9 -20.91 64.02 60.49
N ILE A 10 -22.19 64.24 60.14
CA ILE A 10 -22.93 63.36 59.23
C ILE A 10 -22.33 63.42 57.82
N LEU A 11 -21.97 64.60 57.33
CA LEU A 11 -21.32 64.78 56.03
C LEU A 11 -19.94 64.13 55.97
N ALA A 12 -19.11 64.30 57.00
CA ALA A 12 -17.81 63.65 57.10
C ALA A 12 -17.96 62.12 57.09
N THR A 13 -18.84 61.58 57.95
CA THR A 13 -19.12 60.14 58.03
C THR A 13 -19.65 59.58 56.70
N SER A 14 -20.46 60.36 55.98
CA SER A 14 -21.02 59.95 54.68
C SER A 14 -19.94 59.94 53.59
N LYS A 15 -19.04 60.94 53.58
CA LYS A 15 -17.90 60.97 52.65
C LYS A 15 -16.95 59.80 52.89
N ASP A 16 -16.65 59.48 54.15
CA ASP A 16 -15.80 58.35 54.51
C ASP A 16 -16.42 57.02 54.06
N LYS A 17 -17.74 56.84 54.25
CA LYS A 17 -18.47 55.67 53.73
C LYS A 17 -18.44 55.57 52.20
N VAL A 18 -18.63 56.67 51.50
CA VAL A 18 -18.55 56.69 50.03
C VAL A 18 -17.15 56.31 49.57
N ALA A 19 -16.11 56.90 50.19
CA ALA A 19 -14.72 56.59 49.89
C ALA A 19 -14.39 55.12 50.14
N GLN A 20 -14.87 54.55 51.24
CA GLN A 20 -14.69 53.13 51.57
C GLN A 20 -15.38 52.23 50.52
N ILE A 21 -16.63 52.52 50.17
CA ILE A 21 -17.38 51.74 49.17
C ILE A 21 -16.70 51.83 47.80
N SER A 22 -16.22 53.02 47.39
CA SER A 22 -15.51 53.17 46.12
C SER A 22 -14.19 52.39 46.11
N ALA A 23 -13.44 52.39 47.21
CA ALA A 23 -12.18 51.66 47.32
C ALA A 23 -12.42 50.13 47.27
N GLU A 24 -13.46 49.65 47.95
CA GLU A 24 -13.88 48.24 47.91
C GLU A 24 -14.34 47.83 46.49
N ALA A 25 -15.10 48.70 45.80
CA ALA A 25 -15.54 48.47 44.43
C ALA A 25 -14.37 48.44 43.43
N ASP A 26 -13.41 49.35 43.55
CA ASP A 26 -12.22 49.39 42.70
C ASP A 26 -11.33 48.15 42.92
N GLN A 27 -11.19 47.71 44.18
CA GLN A 27 -10.46 46.50 44.52
C GLN A 27 -11.14 45.26 43.92
N GLU A 28 -12.47 45.17 44.02
CA GLU A 28 -13.22 44.04 43.47
C GLU A 28 -13.20 44.03 41.94
N ALA A 29 -13.33 45.19 41.30
CA ALA A 29 -13.20 45.33 39.84
C ALA A 29 -11.80 44.89 39.37
N GLY A 30 -10.75 45.30 40.10
CA GLY A 30 -9.38 44.87 39.86
C GLY A 30 -9.21 43.34 39.98
N ARG A 31 -9.82 42.73 41.00
CA ARG A 31 -9.81 41.27 41.19
C ARG A 31 -10.47 40.55 40.03
N ILE A 32 -11.68 40.96 39.64
CA ILE A 32 -12.43 40.36 38.53
C ILE A 32 -11.64 40.46 37.21
N LEU A 33 -11.01 41.61 36.95
CA LEU A 33 -10.21 41.82 35.74
C LEU A 33 -8.96 40.93 35.73
N ASN A 34 -8.29 40.77 36.86
CA ASN A 34 -7.12 39.89 36.97
C ASN A 34 -7.51 38.42 36.77
N GLU A 35 -8.58 37.95 37.43
CA GLU A 35 -9.10 36.59 37.25
C GLU A 35 -9.54 36.32 35.79
N ALA A 36 -10.14 37.32 35.13
CA ALA A 36 -10.51 37.20 33.72
C ALA A 36 -9.27 37.11 32.82
N ARG A 37 -8.22 37.90 33.10
CA ARG A 37 -6.95 37.88 32.35
C ARG A 37 -6.21 36.56 32.54
N GLU A 38 -6.14 36.04 33.76
CA GLU A 38 -5.53 34.74 34.05
C GLU A 38 -6.24 33.61 33.32
N ARG A 39 -7.58 33.56 33.38
CA ARG A 39 -8.38 32.58 32.63
C ARG A 39 -8.19 32.69 31.11
N ALA A 40 -8.10 33.91 30.59
CA ALA A 40 -7.84 34.14 29.17
C ALA A 40 -6.44 33.65 28.77
N ALA A 41 -5.42 33.93 29.59
CA ALA A 41 -4.04 33.48 29.37
C ALA A 41 -3.93 31.95 29.42
N GLU A 42 -4.57 31.31 30.41
CA GLU A 42 -4.62 29.86 30.53
C GLU A 42 -5.31 29.22 29.31
N THR A 43 -6.46 29.76 28.90
CA THR A 43 -7.20 29.28 27.73
C THR A 43 -6.36 29.41 26.46
N LYS A 44 -5.68 30.55 26.28
CA LYS A 44 -4.80 30.78 25.14
C LYS A 44 -3.64 29.77 25.12
N SER A 45 -2.92 29.63 26.22
CA SER A 45 -1.79 28.69 26.34
C SER A 45 -2.21 27.24 26.06
N ARG A 46 -3.35 26.81 26.63
CA ARG A 46 -3.91 25.48 26.37
C ARG A 46 -4.24 25.30 24.88
N LYS A 47 -4.86 26.28 24.24
CA LYS A 47 -5.20 26.22 22.82
C LYS A 47 -3.98 26.23 21.91
N GLU A 48 -2.94 27.00 22.24
CA GLU A 48 -1.68 27.00 21.50
C GLU A 48 -1.00 25.61 21.56
N SER A 49 -1.00 24.97 22.74
CA SER A 49 -0.48 23.61 22.91
C SER A 49 -1.31 22.58 22.12
N GLU A 50 -2.64 22.64 22.21
CA GLU A 50 -3.55 21.76 21.44
C GLU A 50 -3.31 21.89 19.93
N VAL A 51 -3.15 23.12 19.42
CA VAL A 51 -2.88 23.39 18.00
C VAL A 51 -1.49 22.88 17.61
N GLY A 52 -0.47 23.06 18.46
CA GLY A 52 0.86 22.51 18.22
C GLY A 52 0.83 21.00 18.04
N HIS A 53 0.22 20.29 18.99
CA HIS A 53 0.07 18.83 18.91
C HIS A 53 -0.76 18.37 17.71
N ALA A 54 -1.85 19.08 17.38
CA ALA A 54 -2.66 18.78 16.21
C ALA A 54 -1.88 18.97 14.90
N THR A 55 -1.07 20.02 14.80
CA THR A 55 -0.25 20.32 13.62
C THR A 55 0.79 19.23 13.39
N GLU A 56 1.53 18.85 14.44
CA GLU A 56 2.49 17.74 14.35
C GLU A 56 1.82 16.41 13.98
N ALA A 57 0.63 16.15 14.51
CA ALA A 57 -0.11 14.93 14.19
C ALA A 57 -0.55 14.91 12.72
N ILE A 58 -1.03 16.03 12.19
CA ILE A 58 -1.36 16.19 10.77
C ILE A 58 -0.12 16.00 9.91
N GLU A 59 0.98 16.68 10.23
CA GLU A 59 2.23 16.59 9.46
C GLU A 59 2.75 15.14 9.40
N ARG A 60 2.80 14.45 10.55
CA ARG A 60 3.18 13.02 10.60
C ARG A 60 2.27 12.16 9.74
N ARG A 61 0.96 12.41 9.74
CA ARG A 61 -0.01 11.66 8.94
C ARG A 61 0.19 11.90 7.45
N GLU A 62 0.37 13.15 7.04
CA GLU A 62 0.55 13.52 5.63
C GLU A 62 1.87 12.95 5.08
N ILE A 63 2.97 13.03 5.84
CA ILE A 63 4.25 12.40 5.46
C ILE A 63 4.09 10.88 5.34
N SER A 64 3.41 10.23 6.29
CA SER A 64 3.16 8.79 6.23
C SER A 64 2.31 8.40 5.01
N SER A 65 1.28 9.18 4.70
CA SER A 65 0.44 8.98 3.53
C SER A 65 1.22 9.14 2.23
N ALA A 66 2.00 10.22 2.10
CA ALA A 66 2.84 10.46 0.93
C ALA A 66 3.87 9.33 0.72
N ASN A 67 4.53 8.87 1.79
CA ASN A 67 5.47 7.75 1.72
C ASN A 67 4.77 6.46 1.25
N LEU A 68 3.55 6.21 1.71
CA LEU A 68 2.77 5.06 1.28
C LEU A 68 2.38 5.15 -0.20
N GLU A 69 1.98 6.32 -0.68
CA GLU A 69 1.66 6.55 -2.09
C GLU A 69 2.87 6.36 -2.99
N VAL A 70 4.03 6.89 -2.61
CA VAL A 70 5.29 6.68 -3.34
C VAL A 70 5.60 5.19 -3.40
N LYS A 71 5.49 4.47 -2.27
CA LYS A 71 5.79 3.04 -2.27
C LYS A 71 4.82 2.23 -3.12
N ARG A 72 3.54 2.61 -3.14
CA ARG A 72 2.54 2.00 -4.03
C ARG A 72 2.86 2.25 -5.50
N ALA A 73 3.22 3.48 -5.86
CA ALA A 73 3.58 3.83 -7.22
C ALA A 73 4.81 3.03 -7.68
N GLU A 74 5.85 2.95 -6.85
CA GLU A 74 7.06 2.16 -7.11
C GLU A 74 6.73 0.67 -7.36
N LEU A 75 5.92 0.06 -6.47
CA LEU A 75 5.52 -1.34 -6.60
C LEU A 75 4.68 -1.60 -7.86
N ASN A 76 3.83 -0.65 -8.26
CA ASN A 76 3.07 -0.76 -9.50
C ASN A 76 4.00 -0.75 -10.72
N VAL A 77 4.98 0.16 -10.75
CA VAL A 77 5.98 0.20 -11.83
C VAL A 77 6.80 -1.10 -11.87
N HIS A 78 7.20 -1.63 -10.72
CA HIS A 78 7.92 -2.91 -10.66
C HIS A 78 7.08 -4.06 -11.21
N LYS A 79 5.80 -4.12 -10.85
CA LYS A 79 4.86 -5.12 -11.36
C LYS A 79 4.72 -5.02 -12.89
N ASP A 80 4.58 -3.81 -13.42
CA ASP A 80 4.44 -3.59 -14.87
C ASP A 80 5.71 -4.01 -15.62
N LEU A 81 6.90 -3.72 -15.09
CA LEU A 81 8.17 -4.13 -15.69
C LEU A 81 8.35 -5.65 -15.67
N LEU A 82 7.95 -6.31 -14.58
CA LEU A 82 7.95 -7.78 -14.50
C LEU A 82 6.99 -8.39 -15.52
N GLU A 83 5.80 -7.82 -15.67
CA GLU A 83 4.83 -8.30 -16.65
C GLU A 83 5.33 -8.10 -18.09
N GLN A 84 5.97 -6.96 -18.39
CA GLN A 84 6.61 -6.75 -19.68
C GLN A 84 7.74 -7.75 -19.95
N ALA A 85 8.55 -8.09 -18.95
CA ALA A 85 9.58 -9.11 -19.08
C ALA A 85 8.96 -10.49 -19.36
N ARG A 86 7.86 -10.83 -18.68
CA ARG A 86 7.09 -12.06 -18.90
C ARG A 86 6.53 -12.15 -20.31
N VAL A 87 5.92 -11.07 -20.81
CA VAL A 87 5.40 -11.00 -22.19
C VAL A 87 6.53 -11.18 -23.20
N LYS A 88 7.66 -10.48 -23.04
CA LYS A 88 8.83 -10.63 -23.93
C LYS A 88 9.41 -12.05 -23.90
N LEU A 89 9.42 -12.72 -22.76
CA LEU A 89 9.83 -14.13 -22.68
C LEU A 89 8.88 -15.02 -23.49
N LEU A 90 7.57 -14.88 -23.30
CA LEU A 90 6.58 -15.67 -24.03
C LEU A 90 6.62 -15.41 -25.54
N GLU A 91 6.83 -14.16 -25.97
CA GLU A 91 7.02 -13.83 -27.38
C GLU A 91 8.27 -14.49 -27.98
N LYS A 92 9.39 -14.48 -27.23
CA LYS A 92 10.61 -15.19 -27.66
C LYS A 92 10.40 -16.69 -27.77
N ILE A 93 9.72 -17.29 -26.79
CA ILE A 93 9.38 -18.72 -26.79
C ILE A 93 8.46 -19.06 -27.97
N LYS A 94 7.44 -18.24 -28.22
CA LYS A 94 6.53 -18.39 -29.36
C LYS A 94 7.29 -18.41 -30.68
N ASN A 95 8.33 -17.59 -30.79
CA ASN A 95 9.13 -17.45 -32.00
C ASN A 95 10.40 -18.31 -32.02
N LEU A 96 10.51 -19.34 -31.17
CA LEU A 96 11.66 -20.24 -31.16
C LEU A 96 11.83 -20.94 -32.52
N PRO A 97 13.08 -21.10 -33.00
CA PRO A 97 13.36 -21.91 -34.18
C PRO A 97 12.88 -23.35 -34.00
N LYS A 98 12.32 -23.94 -35.07
CA LYS A 98 11.74 -25.29 -35.03
C LYS A 98 12.69 -26.35 -34.44
N LYS A 99 13.98 -26.32 -34.81
CA LYS A 99 14.98 -27.28 -34.30
C LYS A 99 15.20 -27.19 -32.79
N GLU A 100 15.23 -25.98 -32.25
CA GLU A 100 15.41 -25.75 -30.81
C GLU A 100 14.15 -26.17 -30.04
N ASN A 101 12.98 -25.84 -30.58
CA ASN A 101 11.68 -26.25 -30.05
C ASN A 101 11.54 -27.77 -29.96
N GLU A 102 11.89 -28.48 -31.03
CA GLU A 102 11.88 -29.95 -31.09
C GLU A 102 12.82 -30.58 -30.05
N ALA A 103 14.03 -30.00 -29.87
CA ALA A 103 14.98 -30.48 -28.85
C ALA A 103 14.44 -30.28 -27.42
N LEU A 104 13.76 -29.16 -27.15
CA LEU A 104 13.12 -28.90 -25.86
C LEU A 104 11.95 -29.86 -25.60
N LEU A 105 11.08 -30.06 -26.58
CA LEU A 105 9.95 -31.00 -26.48
C LEU A 105 10.42 -32.42 -26.21
N LYS A 106 11.52 -32.85 -26.85
CA LYS A 106 12.11 -34.17 -26.61
C LYS A 106 12.56 -34.32 -25.15
N LYS A 107 13.23 -33.32 -24.58
CA LYS A 107 13.66 -33.32 -23.18
C LYS A 107 12.48 -33.30 -22.20
N LEU A 108 11.41 -32.56 -22.52
CA LEU A 108 10.21 -32.52 -21.67
C LEU A 108 9.49 -33.86 -21.63
N LEU A 109 9.51 -34.62 -22.72
CA LEU A 109 8.83 -35.91 -22.83
C LEU A 109 9.69 -37.12 -22.39
N GLU A 110 11.02 -36.96 -22.31
CA GLU A 110 11.96 -38.02 -21.93
C GLU A 110 11.64 -38.75 -20.60
N PRO A 111 11.16 -38.07 -19.54
CA PRO A 111 10.82 -38.71 -18.27
C PRO A 111 9.51 -39.52 -18.29
N TYR A 112 8.70 -39.43 -19.34
CA TYR A 112 7.34 -39.98 -19.38
C TYR A 112 7.25 -41.21 -20.29
N ASP A 113 6.48 -42.22 -19.88
CA ASP A 113 6.21 -43.37 -20.74
C ASP A 113 5.12 -43.06 -21.78
N LEU A 114 5.57 -42.60 -22.95
CA LEU A 114 4.70 -42.17 -24.05
C LEU A 114 3.84 -43.29 -24.64
N LYS A 115 4.13 -44.56 -24.35
CA LYS A 115 3.31 -45.70 -24.83
C LYS A 115 2.02 -45.87 -24.02
N ASP A 116 2.05 -45.43 -22.76
CA ASP A 116 0.94 -45.55 -21.82
C ASP A 116 0.26 -44.22 -21.47
N MET A 117 0.73 -43.13 -22.07
CA MET A 117 0.19 -41.78 -21.89
C MET A 117 -0.27 -41.17 -23.21
N LYS A 118 -1.28 -40.30 -23.15
CA LYS A 118 -1.75 -39.45 -24.24
C LYS A 118 -1.03 -38.11 -24.19
N VAL A 119 -0.55 -37.63 -25.33
CA VAL A 119 0.17 -36.36 -25.41
C VAL A 119 -0.57 -35.38 -26.31
N TYR A 120 -0.75 -34.15 -25.84
CA TYR A 120 -1.36 -33.05 -26.57
C TYR A 120 -0.32 -31.95 -26.82
N SER A 121 -0.42 -31.26 -27.94
CA SER A 121 0.49 -30.15 -28.30
C SER A 121 -0.24 -29.04 -29.05
N ASN A 122 0.44 -27.96 -29.42
CA ASN A 122 -0.12 -27.02 -30.40
C ASN A 122 -0.14 -27.62 -31.82
N LYS A 123 -0.81 -26.93 -32.75
CA LYS A 123 -0.87 -27.34 -34.17
C LYS A 123 0.47 -27.29 -34.89
N ARG A 124 1.39 -26.41 -34.47
CA ARG A 124 2.71 -26.25 -35.10
C ARG A 124 3.62 -27.46 -34.85
N ASP A 125 3.52 -28.04 -33.66
CA ASP A 125 4.42 -29.08 -33.17
C ASP A 125 3.80 -30.48 -33.31
N GLU A 126 2.54 -30.57 -33.76
CA GLU A 126 1.80 -31.82 -33.98
C GLU A 126 2.61 -32.86 -34.73
N THR A 127 3.17 -32.52 -35.89
CA THR A 127 3.93 -33.46 -36.73
C THR A 127 5.12 -34.07 -36.02
N PHE A 128 5.74 -33.32 -35.10
CA PHE A 128 6.89 -33.80 -34.34
C PHE A 128 6.44 -34.62 -33.14
N VAL A 129 5.44 -34.14 -32.39
CA VAL A 129 4.93 -34.82 -31.20
C VAL A 129 4.26 -36.15 -31.55
N SER A 130 3.51 -36.22 -32.65
CA SER A 130 2.91 -37.47 -33.15
C SER A 130 3.96 -38.50 -33.58
N SER A 131 5.17 -38.06 -33.94
CA SER A 131 6.28 -38.98 -34.27
C SER A 131 6.94 -39.60 -33.04
N LEU A 132 6.83 -38.94 -31.88
CA LEU A 132 7.40 -39.38 -30.61
C LEU A 132 6.41 -40.16 -29.75
N ALA A 133 5.14 -39.73 -29.72
CA ALA A 133 4.08 -40.31 -28.93
C ALA A 133 3.06 -41.01 -29.84
N PRO A 134 2.94 -42.35 -29.78
CA PRO A 134 1.98 -43.09 -30.60
C PRO A 134 0.53 -42.77 -30.26
N ASN A 135 0.25 -42.40 -29.00
CA ASN A 135 -1.08 -41.98 -28.54
C ASN A 135 -1.19 -40.46 -28.54
N TYR A 136 -1.24 -39.83 -29.71
CA TYR A 136 -1.46 -38.39 -29.80
C TYR A 136 -2.92 -38.03 -29.46
N GLY A 137 -3.11 -37.15 -28.48
CA GLY A 137 -4.43 -36.75 -27.97
C GLY A 137 -5.09 -35.63 -28.76
N GLY A 138 -4.34 -34.90 -29.60
CA GLY A 138 -4.84 -33.81 -30.41
C GLY A 138 -4.21 -32.45 -30.06
N ASN A 139 -4.75 -31.40 -30.68
CA ASN A 139 -4.22 -30.05 -30.52
C ASN A 139 -4.89 -29.27 -29.39
N LEU A 140 -4.10 -28.45 -28.69
CA LEU A 140 -4.56 -27.45 -27.72
C LEU A 140 -4.19 -26.04 -28.20
N ASP A 141 -4.97 -25.05 -27.74
CA ASP A 141 -4.67 -23.63 -27.97
C ASP A 141 -3.62 -23.14 -26.95
N ILE A 142 -2.36 -23.47 -27.23
CA ILE A 142 -1.19 -23.16 -26.40
C ILE A 142 -0.06 -22.61 -27.28
N ILE A 143 0.79 -21.75 -26.72
CA ILE A 143 1.94 -21.17 -27.43
C ILE A 143 2.93 -22.28 -27.84
N GLY A 144 3.16 -23.24 -26.96
CA GLY A 144 4.01 -24.40 -27.19
C GLY A 144 4.18 -25.25 -25.93
N GLY A 145 5.02 -26.28 -26.02
CA GLY A 145 5.10 -27.31 -25.00
C GLY A 145 4.05 -28.40 -25.20
N VAL A 146 3.84 -29.21 -24.18
CA VAL A 146 3.02 -30.42 -24.25
C VAL A 146 2.21 -30.62 -22.98
N VAL A 147 1.07 -31.28 -23.11
CA VAL A 147 0.30 -31.76 -21.97
C VAL A 147 0.28 -33.28 -22.05
N VAL A 148 0.66 -33.94 -20.96
CA VAL A 148 0.71 -35.40 -20.86
C VAL A 148 -0.42 -35.86 -19.95
N GLU A 149 -1.24 -36.79 -20.42
CA GLU A 149 -2.39 -37.33 -19.69
C GLU A 149 -2.27 -38.86 -19.63
N SER A 150 -2.57 -39.46 -18.48
CA SER A 150 -2.62 -40.92 -18.36
C SER A 150 -3.77 -41.52 -19.20
N LYS A 151 -3.64 -42.79 -19.62
CA LYS A 151 -4.68 -43.48 -20.42
C LYS A 151 -6.08 -43.47 -19.77
N ASP A 152 -6.13 -43.50 -18.44
CA ASP A 152 -7.35 -43.47 -17.63
C ASP A 152 -7.87 -42.05 -17.32
N GLY A 153 -7.13 -41.01 -17.72
CA GLY A 153 -7.46 -39.60 -17.44
C GLY A 153 -7.29 -39.17 -15.98
N ALA A 154 -6.74 -40.04 -15.12
CA ALA A 154 -6.58 -39.75 -13.70
C ALA A 154 -5.44 -38.75 -13.40
N LEU A 155 -4.41 -38.71 -14.25
CA LEU A 155 -3.26 -37.84 -14.09
C LEU A 155 -3.06 -36.98 -15.34
N ARG A 156 -2.85 -35.68 -15.13
CA ARG A 156 -2.56 -34.72 -16.19
C ARG A 156 -1.40 -33.82 -15.76
N TYR A 157 -0.32 -33.86 -16.53
CA TYR A 157 0.86 -33.04 -16.38
C TYR A 157 0.84 -31.93 -17.42
N ASP A 158 0.78 -30.69 -16.94
CA ASP A 158 0.86 -29.50 -17.79
C ASP A 158 2.32 -29.08 -17.94
N LEU A 159 2.91 -29.40 -19.09
CA LEU A 159 4.28 -29.02 -19.46
C LEU A 159 4.25 -27.99 -20.59
N THR A 160 3.20 -27.15 -20.62
CA THR A 160 3.13 -26.00 -21.52
C THR A 160 4.22 -25.01 -21.17
N TYR A 161 4.71 -24.28 -22.19
CA TYR A 161 5.73 -23.28 -21.96
C TYR A 161 5.23 -22.14 -21.08
N GLU A 162 3.94 -21.84 -21.09
CA GLU A 162 3.30 -20.88 -20.20
C GLU A 162 3.42 -21.30 -18.74
N THR A 163 3.15 -22.56 -18.42
CA THR A 163 3.25 -23.10 -17.07
C THR A 163 4.71 -23.18 -16.61
N LEU A 164 5.60 -23.69 -17.45
CA LEU A 164 7.04 -23.75 -17.14
C LEU A 164 7.65 -22.35 -16.98
N ALA A 165 7.31 -21.39 -17.84
CA ALA A 165 7.77 -20.02 -17.73
C ALA A 165 7.27 -19.38 -16.43
N ARG A 166 6.02 -19.64 -16.03
CA ARG A 166 5.47 -19.17 -14.76
C ARG A 166 6.21 -19.74 -13.56
N GLU A 167 6.50 -21.05 -13.56
CA GLU A 167 7.25 -21.70 -12.49
C GLU A 167 8.66 -21.13 -12.36
N VAL A 168 9.39 -20.99 -13.47
CA VAL A 168 10.72 -20.38 -13.48
C VAL A 168 10.66 -18.94 -12.96
N PHE A 169 9.70 -18.14 -13.42
CA PHE A 169 9.53 -16.77 -12.93
C PHE A 169 9.25 -16.72 -11.44
N ASN A 170 8.39 -17.59 -10.91
CA ASN A 170 8.07 -17.63 -9.49
C ASN A 170 9.28 -18.07 -8.64
N ASN A 171 10.02 -19.08 -9.10
CA ASN A 171 11.18 -19.61 -8.38
C ASN A 171 12.37 -18.64 -8.40
N HIS A 172 12.53 -17.88 -9.48
CA HIS A 172 13.65 -16.94 -9.66
C HIS A 172 13.24 -15.48 -9.47
N MET A 173 12.05 -15.19 -8.93
CA MET A 173 11.54 -13.82 -8.79
C MET A 173 12.51 -12.89 -8.06
N LYS A 174 13.18 -13.40 -7.03
CA LYS A 174 14.18 -12.64 -6.26
C LYS A 174 15.39 -12.24 -7.10
N GLU A 175 15.87 -13.14 -7.95
CA GLU A 175 17.01 -12.90 -8.85
C GLU A 175 16.60 -11.92 -9.96
N VAL A 176 15.43 -12.12 -10.56
CA VAL A 176 14.87 -11.23 -11.58
C VAL A 176 14.69 -9.81 -11.01
N SER A 177 14.14 -9.70 -9.80
CA SER A 177 13.98 -8.42 -9.10
C SER A 177 15.33 -7.73 -8.86
N LYS A 178 16.36 -8.48 -8.46
CA LYS A 178 17.71 -7.93 -8.24
C LYS A 178 18.33 -7.41 -9.55
N VAL A 179 18.15 -8.13 -10.66
CA VAL A 179 18.67 -7.69 -11.96
C VAL A 179 17.94 -6.44 -12.48
N LEU A 180 16.61 -6.37 -12.30
CA LEU A 180 15.81 -5.26 -12.82
C LEU A 180 15.84 -4.00 -11.96
N PHE A 181 15.91 -4.15 -10.65
CA PHE A 181 15.71 -3.04 -9.71
C PHE A 181 16.93 -2.75 -8.81
N GLY A 182 17.95 -3.61 -8.80
CA GLY A 182 19.17 -3.47 -7.98
C GLY A 182 19.12 -4.26 -6.68
#